data_AF-A0A3M0YJ55-F1
#
_entry.id   AF-A0A3M0YJ55-F1
#
_cell.length_a   1.000
_cell.length_b   1.000
_cell.length_c   1.000
_cell.angle_alpha   90.00
_cell.angle_beta   90.00
_cell.angle_gamma   90.00
#
_symmetry.space_group_name_H-M   'P 1'
#
loop_
_entity.id
_entity.type
_entity.pdbx_description
1 polymer ?
#
loop_
_entity_poly.entity_id
_entity_poly.type
_entity_poly.pdbx_seq_one_letter_code
_entity_poly.pdbx_strand_id
1 'polypeptide(L)'
;MLIFLLIVTIALMAAVFTYVNLQSRHEQQYRTLASEEQILTEKIAKYAVGATTGDAEALSRLKKAQERFRHTLDMLKQGEPDAGLPPSPPEVADALQDVDQRWEEIDHNIQKIIARNEVLMALPEITSAIEAMTPPLVKASTQFLRTLIRKGADARQVALAARQIALIERITKNLDKVMQGKVEAVAVIERVGRDTASFGRALDIFKKGDPAKGIAPVTDPDALKELKTIETAFNQFSEAIGQVLDRSGELLDAQAAARNILNRSEGLFAAAQRLESAYEELAKARIVSPNLGYALGAFALFLLLLMGYRLVTVARLRAAAATEETRRNQEAILHLLDEISGLAEGDLTRKATVTEAITGAIADAFNYAIDSLRRLVSTINRGAE
;
A
#
# COMPACT_ATOMS: atom_id res chain seq x y z
N MET A 1 -29.70 1.76 -39.55
CA MET A 1 -28.22 1.72 -39.58
C MET A 1 -27.59 2.70 -38.59
N LEU A 2 -27.83 4.02 -38.66
CA LEU A 2 -27.24 5.00 -37.71
C LEU A 2 -27.58 4.75 -36.23
N ILE A 3 -28.83 4.38 -35.91
CA ILE A 3 -29.24 4.04 -34.54
C ILE A 3 -28.49 2.82 -34.01
N PHE A 4 -28.34 1.77 -34.84
CA PHE A 4 -27.58 0.58 -34.48
C PHE A 4 -26.09 0.92 -34.23
N LEU A 5 -25.48 1.73 -35.09
CA LEU A 5 -24.11 2.20 -34.92
C LEU A 5 -23.94 2.98 -33.61
N LEU A 6 -24.88 3.88 -33.29
CA LEU A 6 -24.86 4.65 -32.05
C LEU A 6 -24.95 3.75 -30.81
N ILE A 7 -25.86 2.77 -30.81
CA ILE A 7 -26.01 1.81 -29.70
C ILE A 7 -24.71 1.03 -29.51
N VAL A 8 -24.08 0.55 -30.58
CA VAL A 8 -22.80 -0.16 -30.53
C VAL A 8 -21.69 0.74 -29.97
N THR A 9 -21.59 1.99 -30.41
CA THR A 9 -20.58 2.94 -29.88
C THR A 9 -20.79 3.21 -28.40
N ILE A 10 -22.02 3.41 -27.94
CA ILE A 10 -22.33 3.63 -26.52
C ILE A 10 -22.00 2.38 -25.69
N ALA A 11 -22.35 1.18 -26.18
CA ALA A 11 -22.02 -0.07 -25.51
C ALA A 11 -20.50 -0.27 -25.41
N LEU A 12 -19.75 0.02 -26.48
CA LEU A 12 -18.30 -0.09 -26.52
C LEU A 12 -17.64 0.95 -25.60
N MET A 13 -18.17 2.17 -25.55
CA MET A 13 -17.76 3.20 -24.59
C MET A 13 -17.97 2.73 -23.14
N ALA A 14 -19.14 2.18 -22.82
CA ALA A 14 -19.43 1.65 -21.49
C ALA A 14 -18.50 0.48 -21.11
N ALA A 15 -18.20 -0.41 -22.05
CA ALA A 15 -17.23 -1.49 -21.87
C ALA A 15 -15.82 -0.96 -21.61
N VAL A 16 -15.37 0.06 -22.35
CA VAL A 16 -14.05 0.69 -22.14
C VAL A 16 -13.99 1.36 -20.77
N PHE A 17 -15.00 2.14 -20.37
CA PHE A 17 -14.99 2.81 -19.07
C PHE A 17 -15.02 1.82 -17.91
N THR A 18 -15.82 0.75 -18.00
CA THR A 18 -15.88 -0.28 -16.96
C THR A 18 -14.55 -1.04 -16.84
N TYR A 19 -13.94 -1.41 -17.98
CA TYR A 19 -12.63 -2.05 -18.00
C TYR A 19 -11.52 -1.16 -17.42
N VAL A 20 -11.43 0.10 -17.88
CA VAL A 20 -10.44 1.06 -17.37
C VAL A 20 -10.65 1.30 -15.88
N ASN A 21 -11.89 1.48 -15.43
CA ASN A 21 -12.18 1.72 -14.02
C ASN A 21 -11.80 0.51 -13.14
N LEU A 22 -12.09 -0.72 -13.59
CA LEU A 22 -11.68 -1.93 -12.86
C LEU A 22 -10.16 -2.00 -12.76
N GLN A 23 -9.45 -1.77 -13.85
CA GLN A 23 -8.00 -1.86 -13.81
C GLN A 23 -7.35 -0.72 -13.00
N SER A 24 -7.87 0.51 -13.09
CA SER A 24 -7.39 1.62 -12.27
C SER A 24 -7.50 1.32 -10.77
N ARG A 25 -8.51 0.55 -10.35
CA ARG A 25 -8.63 0.09 -8.95
C ARG A 25 -7.51 -0.88 -8.57
N HIS A 26 -7.23 -1.89 -9.39
CA HIS A 26 -6.14 -2.84 -9.14
C HIS A 26 -4.78 -2.11 -9.10
N GLU A 27 -4.51 -1.21 -10.05
CA GLU A 27 -3.28 -0.41 -10.08
C GLU A 27 -3.10 0.45 -8.84
N GLN A 28 -4.19 1.07 -8.36
CA GLN A 28 -4.15 1.84 -7.12
C GLN A 28 -3.83 0.93 -5.93
N GLN A 29 -4.38 -0.28 -5.88
CA GLN A 29 -4.06 -1.27 -4.84
C GLN A 29 -2.59 -1.69 -4.92
N TYR A 30 -2.08 -2.06 -6.11
CA TYR A 30 -0.67 -2.43 -6.28
C TYR A 30 0.29 -1.32 -5.85
N ARG A 31 0.04 -0.07 -6.24
CA ARG A 31 0.85 1.08 -5.77
C ARG A 31 0.78 1.25 -4.26
N THR A 32 -0.41 1.10 -3.67
CA THR A 32 -0.57 1.19 -2.20
C THR A 32 0.27 0.13 -1.50
N LEU A 33 0.25 -1.11 -2.00
CA LEU A 33 1.05 -2.20 -1.46
C LEU A 33 2.55 -1.96 -1.62
N ALA A 34 3.01 -1.54 -2.80
CA ALA A 34 4.43 -1.22 -3.05
C ALA A 34 4.93 -0.08 -2.15
N SER A 35 4.12 0.96 -1.94
CA SER A 35 4.42 2.05 -1.01
C SER A 35 4.45 1.56 0.45
N GLU A 36 3.59 0.61 0.82
CA GLU A 36 3.63 -0.01 2.14
C GLU A 36 4.93 -0.80 2.36
N GLU A 37 5.40 -1.58 1.37
CA GLU A 37 6.69 -2.30 1.45
C GLU A 37 7.87 -1.36 1.69
N GLN A 38 7.87 -0.20 1.04
CA GLN A 38 8.88 0.82 1.22
C GLN A 38 8.94 1.29 2.69
N ILE A 39 7.79 1.60 3.28
CA ILE A 39 7.69 2.03 4.68
C ILE A 39 8.07 0.88 5.63
N LEU A 40 7.65 -0.35 5.32
CA LEU A 40 7.97 -1.53 6.13
C LEU A 40 9.48 -1.79 6.14
N THR A 41 10.18 -1.57 5.03
CA THR A 41 11.64 -1.73 4.95
C THR A 41 12.38 -0.87 5.98
N GLU A 42 12.03 0.41 6.09
CA GLU A 42 12.63 1.31 7.09
C GLU A 42 12.27 0.91 8.51
N LYS A 43 11.00 0.54 8.74
CA LYS A 43 10.51 0.09 10.05
C LYS A 43 11.23 -1.17 10.51
N ILE A 44 11.41 -2.14 9.63
CA ILE A 44 12.12 -3.41 9.90
C ILE A 44 13.57 -3.12 10.33
N ALA A 45 14.28 -2.27 9.58
CA ALA A 45 15.63 -1.82 9.95
C ALA A 45 15.67 -1.23 11.36
N LYS A 46 14.75 -0.30 11.67
CA LYS A 46 14.64 0.32 13.00
C LYS A 46 14.34 -0.70 14.10
N TYR A 47 13.36 -1.58 13.88
CA TYR A 47 12.93 -2.55 14.89
C TYR A 47 13.97 -3.65 15.10
N ALA A 48 14.71 -4.05 14.07
CA ALA A 48 15.81 -5.01 14.18
C ALA A 48 16.87 -4.55 15.17
N VAL A 49 17.28 -3.28 15.11
CA VAL A 49 18.24 -2.70 16.06
C VAL A 49 17.70 -2.74 17.48
N GLY A 50 16.49 -2.23 17.70
CA GLY A 50 15.88 -2.22 19.04
C GLY A 50 15.73 -3.63 19.63
N ALA A 51 15.30 -4.60 18.83
CA ALA A 51 15.17 -5.99 19.23
C ALA A 51 16.49 -6.58 19.74
N THR A 52 17.62 -6.27 19.10
CA THR A 52 18.94 -6.76 19.54
C THR A 52 19.47 -6.14 20.83
N THR A 53 18.86 -5.04 21.28
CA THR A 53 19.18 -4.39 22.56
C THR A 53 18.27 -4.80 23.72
N GLY A 54 17.40 -5.80 23.50
CA GLY A 54 16.46 -6.30 24.51
C GLY A 54 15.16 -5.50 24.63
N ASP A 55 14.81 -4.68 23.62
CA ASP A 55 13.51 -4.01 23.56
C ASP A 55 12.43 -5.00 23.10
N ALA A 56 11.61 -5.44 24.06
CA ALA A 56 10.49 -6.36 23.84
C ALA A 56 9.44 -5.82 22.86
N GLU A 57 9.19 -4.50 22.89
CA GLU A 57 8.23 -3.88 21.98
C GLU A 57 8.80 -3.85 20.55
N ALA A 58 10.07 -3.50 20.38
CA ALA A 58 10.74 -3.54 19.09
C ALA A 58 10.74 -4.95 18.49
N LEU A 59 10.98 -6.00 19.29
CA LEU A 59 10.95 -7.38 18.81
C LEU A 59 9.55 -7.81 18.35
N SER A 60 8.51 -7.44 19.11
CA SER A 60 7.12 -7.68 18.71
C SER A 60 6.75 -6.95 17.42
N ARG A 61 7.17 -5.68 17.28
CA ARG A 61 6.96 -4.88 16.08
C ARG A 61 7.74 -5.40 14.88
N LEU A 62 8.95 -5.92 15.07
CA LEU A 62 9.76 -6.56 14.04
C LEU A 62 9.04 -7.76 13.44
N LYS A 63 8.53 -8.66 14.29
CA LYS A 63 7.76 -9.84 13.85
C LYS A 63 6.52 -9.44 13.05
N LYS A 64 5.75 -8.48 13.55
CA LYS A 64 4.56 -7.98 12.83
C LYS A 64 4.91 -7.34 11.49
N ALA A 65 5.99 -6.57 11.43
CA ALA A 65 6.44 -5.92 10.19
C ALA A 65 6.92 -6.96 9.17
N GLN A 66 7.63 -8.01 9.61
CA GLN A 66 8.03 -9.15 8.78
C GLN A 66 6.82 -9.89 8.20
N GLU A 67 5.86 -10.24 9.06
CA GLU A 67 4.63 -10.92 8.65
C GLU A 67 3.84 -10.07 7.65
N ARG A 68 3.74 -8.76 7.90
CA ARG A 68 3.07 -7.83 7.00
C ARG A 68 3.76 -7.72 5.65
N PHE A 69 5.09 -7.53 5.63
CA PHE A 69 5.88 -7.44 4.39
C PHE A 69 5.71 -8.71 3.55
N ARG A 70 5.85 -9.88 4.19
CA ARG A 70 5.65 -11.15 3.49
C ARG A 70 4.24 -11.26 2.91
N HIS A 71 3.22 -10.91 3.68
CA HIS A 71 1.83 -10.94 3.23
C HIS A 71 1.59 -9.99 2.06
N THR A 72 2.11 -8.77 2.10
CA THR A 72 1.96 -7.79 1.01
C THR A 72 2.70 -8.23 -0.24
N LEU A 73 3.89 -8.82 -0.11
CA LEU A 73 4.64 -9.40 -1.22
C LEU A 73 3.92 -10.61 -1.83
N ASP A 74 3.34 -11.49 -1.01
CA ASP A 74 2.56 -12.63 -1.47
C ASP A 74 1.30 -12.18 -2.24
N MET A 75 0.60 -11.15 -1.76
CA MET A 75 -0.54 -10.56 -2.48
C MET A 75 -0.12 -10.00 -3.85
N LEU A 76 1.06 -9.38 -3.96
CA LEU A 76 1.56 -8.91 -5.25
C LEU A 76 1.90 -10.09 -6.18
N LYS A 77 2.54 -11.15 -5.67
CA LYS A 77 2.98 -12.29 -6.48
C LYS A 77 1.81 -13.19 -6.93
N GLN A 78 0.86 -13.45 -6.04
CA GLN A 78 -0.18 -14.47 -6.22
C GLN A 78 -1.56 -13.87 -6.46
N GLY A 79 -1.76 -12.60 -6.11
CA GLY A 79 -3.08 -11.99 -6.03
C GLY A 79 -3.81 -12.37 -4.74
N GLU A 80 -4.99 -11.79 -4.57
CA GLU A 80 -5.91 -12.05 -3.45
C GLU A 80 -7.34 -12.21 -4.01
N PRO A 81 -7.80 -13.45 -4.25
CA PRO A 81 -9.10 -13.71 -4.88
C PRO A 81 -10.29 -13.13 -4.09
N ASP A 82 -10.21 -13.19 -2.75
CA ASP A 82 -11.26 -12.68 -1.85
C ASP A 82 -11.38 -11.15 -1.91
N ALA A 83 -10.27 -10.45 -2.18
CA ALA A 83 -10.24 -9.00 -2.39
C ALA A 83 -10.43 -8.61 -3.86
N GLY A 84 -10.55 -9.60 -4.76
CA GLY A 84 -10.66 -9.39 -6.20
C GLY A 84 -9.38 -8.89 -6.88
N LEU A 85 -8.22 -9.01 -6.22
CA LEU A 85 -6.94 -8.55 -6.73
C LEU A 85 -6.25 -9.69 -7.52
N PRO A 86 -6.01 -9.56 -8.83
CA PRO A 86 -5.22 -10.55 -9.56
C PRO A 86 -3.73 -10.46 -9.19
N PRO A 87 -2.91 -11.47 -9.54
CA PRO A 87 -1.45 -11.35 -9.43
C PRO A 87 -0.91 -10.20 -10.29
N SER A 88 0.24 -9.68 -9.90
CA SER A 88 0.87 -8.58 -10.61
C SER A 88 1.13 -8.89 -12.09
N PRO A 89 0.95 -7.91 -13.00
CA PRO A 89 1.14 -8.12 -14.42
C PRO A 89 2.59 -8.51 -14.80
N PRO A 90 2.80 -9.27 -15.89
CA PRO A 90 4.15 -9.68 -16.32
C PRO A 90 5.11 -8.52 -16.58
N GLU A 91 4.60 -7.35 -16.94
CA GLU A 91 5.39 -6.15 -17.24
C GLU A 91 6.18 -5.63 -16.03
N VAL A 92 5.73 -5.93 -14.81
CA VAL A 92 6.41 -5.54 -13.56
C VAL A 92 7.15 -6.71 -12.90
N ALA A 93 7.19 -7.88 -13.53
CA ALA A 93 7.73 -9.10 -12.94
C ALA A 93 9.20 -8.95 -12.52
N ASP A 94 10.03 -8.29 -13.33
CA ASP A 94 11.45 -8.08 -13.02
C ASP A 94 11.65 -7.22 -11.76
N ALA A 95 10.86 -6.15 -11.62
CA ALA A 95 10.92 -5.28 -10.44
C ALA A 95 10.41 -6.00 -9.19
N LEU A 96 9.35 -6.80 -9.32
CA LEU A 96 8.81 -7.61 -8.23
C LEU A 96 9.79 -8.69 -7.79
N GLN A 97 10.46 -9.35 -8.74
CA GLN A 97 11.47 -10.37 -8.46
C GLN A 97 12.68 -9.79 -7.73
N ASP A 98 13.13 -8.58 -8.07
CA ASP A 98 14.23 -7.91 -7.37
C ASP A 98 13.87 -7.57 -5.91
N VAL A 99 12.62 -7.17 -5.64
CA VAL A 99 12.12 -7.01 -4.27
C VAL A 99 12.11 -8.34 -3.53
N ASP A 100 11.60 -9.40 -4.15
CA ASP A 100 11.50 -10.75 -3.58
C ASP A 100 12.88 -11.29 -3.17
N GLN A 101 13.86 -11.24 -4.07
CA GLN A 101 15.22 -11.73 -3.81
C GLN A 101 15.91 -10.96 -2.67
N ARG A 102 15.75 -9.63 -2.63
CA ARG A 102 16.30 -8.80 -1.55
C ARG A 102 15.60 -9.04 -0.22
N TRP A 103 14.30 -9.28 -0.27
CA TRP A 103 13.50 -9.59 0.90
C TRP A 103 13.93 -10.91 1.53
N GLU A 104 14.16 -11.97 0.76
CA GLU A 104 14.57 -13.27 1.29
C GLU A 104 15.81 -13.20 2.19
N GLU A 105 16.83 -12.42 1.79
CA GLU A 105 18.02 -12.21 2.60
C GLU A 105 17.73 -11.48 3.91
N ILE A 106 16.88 -10.45 3.86
CA ILE A 106 16.46 -9.68 5.03
C ILE A 106 15.60 -10.56 5.96
N ASP A 107 14.63 -11.28 5.42
CA ASP A 107 13.75 -12.20 6.15
C ASP A 107 14.57 -13.26 6.89
N HIS A 108 15.57 -13.86 6.26
CA HIS A 108 16.46 -14.81 6.90
C HIS A 108 17.22 -14.19 8.10
N ASN A 109 17.66 -12.94 7.99
CA ASN A 109 18.29 -12.25 9.12
C ASN A 109 17.28 -11.89 10.22
N ILE A 110 16.04 -11.53 9.87
CA ILE A 110 14.96 -11.30 10.85
C ILE A 110 14.69 -12.59 11.63
N GLN A 111 14.60 -13.73 10.95
CA GLN A 111 14.39 -15.03 11.58
C GLN A 111 15.52 -15.38 12.56
N LYS A 112 16.78 -15.04 12.25
CA LYS A 112 17.90 -15.21 13.19
C LYS A 112 17.70 -14.41 14.47
N ILE A 113 17.25 -13.16 14.37
CA ILE A 113 16.96 -12.32 15.55
C ILE A 113 15.82 -12.93 16.37
N ILE A 114 14.71 -13.28 15.71
CA ILE A 114 13.53 -13.86 16.37
C ILE A 114 13.86 -15.21 17.03
N ALA A 115 14.73 -16.03 16.41
CA ALA A 115 15.18 -17.29 16.97
C ALA A 115 16.04 -17.14 18.24
N ARG A 116 16.53 -15.93 18.55
CA ARG A 116 17.26 -15.58 19.78
C ARG A 116 16.41 -14.78 20.77
N ASN A 117 15.09 -14.76 20.58
CA ASN A 117 14.13 -14.05 21.42
C ASN A 117 14.37 -14.27 22.92
N GLU A 118 14.57 -15.52 23.36
CA GLU A 118 14.75 -15.82 24.79
C GLU A 118 15.96 -15.11 25.40
N VAL A 119 17.10 -15.13 24.70
CA VAL A 119 18.34 -14.47 25.16
C VAL A 119 18.18 -12.94 25.15
N LEU A 120 17.55 -12.39 24.11
CA LEU A 120 17.32 -10.96 23.98
C LEU A 120 16.35 -10.44 25.04
N MET A 121 15.30 -11.20 25.38
CA MET A 121 14.31 -10.84 26.39
C MET A 121 14.84 -10.94 27.81
N ALA A 122 15.82 -11.81 28.07
CA ALA A 122 16.49 -11.91 29.37
C ALA A 122 17.51 -10.77 29.60
N LEU A 123 17.95 -10.09 28.54
CA LEU A 123 19.03 -9.10 28.61
C LEU A 123 18.74 -7.91 29.56
N PRO A 124 17.55 -7.28 29.55
CA PRO A 124 17.26 -6.16 30.45
C PRO A 124 17.28 -6.55 31.93
N GLU A 125 16.84 -7.77 32.26
CA GLU A 125 16.83 -8.29 33.64
C GLU A 125 18.27 -8.51 34.14
N ILE A 126 19.11 -9.15 33.31
CA ILE A 126 20.53 -9.35 33.62
C ILE A 126 21.26 -8.00 33.77
N THR A 127 20.97 -7.04 32.88
CA THR A 127 21.51 -5.68 32.96
C THR A 127 21.16 -5.03 34.30
N SER A 128 19.87 -5.05 34.65
CA SER A 128 19.35 -4.46 35.89
C SER A 128 19.96 -5.12 37.13
N ALA A 129 20.15 -6.44 37.09
CA ALA A 129 20.80 -7.18 38.17
C ALA A 129 22.26 -6.72 38.37
N ILE A 130 23.02 -6.59 37.29
CA ILE A 130 24.42 -6.15 37.33
C ILE A 130 24.54 -4.70 37.81
N GLU A 131 23.67 -3.82 37.33
CA GLU A 131 23.59 -2.43 37.81
C GLU A 131 23.26 -2.35 39.30
N ALA A 132 22.36 -3.19 39.81
CA ALA A 132 22.01 -3.25 41.23
C ALA A 132 23.14 -3.80 42.11
N MET A 133 23.93 -4.75 41.59
CA MET A 133 25.07 -5.37 42.31
C MET A 133 26.32 -4.48 42.36
N THR A 134 26.44 -3.52 41.44
CA THR A 134 27.64 -2.69 41.30
C THR A 134 27.90 -1.77 42.50
N PRO A 135 26.94 -0.93 42.97
CA PRO A 135 27.19 -0.01 44.08
C PRO A 135 27.60 -0.71 45.40
N PRO A 136 26.95 -1.82 45.83
CA PRO A 136 27.39 -2.57 47.00
C PRO A 136 28.83 -3.08 46.89
N LEU A 137 29.22 -3.61 45.72
CA LEU A 137 30.57 -4.12 45.48
C LEU A 137 31.63 -3.01 45.52
N VAL A 138 31.34 -1.85 44.90
CA VAL A 138 32.21 -0.66 44.97
C VAL A 138 32.33 -0.15 46.41
N LYS A 139 31.22 -0.08 47.15
CA LYS A 139 31.20 0.36 48.55
C LYS A 139 32.06 -0.56 49.43
N ALA A 140 31.87 -1.87 49.33
CA ALA A 140 32.64 -2.85 50.08
C ALA A 140 34.14 -2.77 49.74
N SER A 141 34.48 -2.64 48.46
CA SER A 141 35.87 -2.50 47.98
C SER A 141 36.53 -1.20 48.49
N THR A 142 35.78 -0.10 48.51
CA THR A 142 36.25 1.19 49.03
C THR A 142 36.46 1.15 50.54
N GLN A 143 35.57 0.48 51.26
CA GLN A 143 35.70 0.30 52.71
C GLN A 143 36.96 -0.52 53.05
N PHE A 144 37.17 -1.62 52.35
CA PHE A 144 38.37 -2.44 52.47
C PHE A 144 39.65 -1.65 52.21
N LEU A 145 39.70 -0.86 51.13
CA LEU A 145 40.84 0.03 50.84
C LEU A 145 41.11 1.01 52.00
N ARG A 146 40.06 1.64 52.56
CA ARG A 146 40.20 2.56 53.70
C ARG A 146 40.73 1.84 54.95
N THR A 147 40.28 0.62 55.22
CA THR A 147 40.76 -0.20 56.32
C THR A 147 42.24 -0.54 56.15
N LEU A 148 42.67 -0.95 54.94
CA LEU A 148 44.09 -1.21 54.64
C LEU A 148 44.97 0.02 54.90
N ILE A 149 44.53 1.20 54.43
CA ILE A 149 45.26 2.46 54.66
C ILE A 149 45.34 2.77 56.17
N ARG A 150 44.21 2.70 56.88
CA ARG A 150 44.14 2.99 58.32
C ARG A 150 45.00 2.06 59.18
N LYS A 151 45.12 0.79 58.78
CA LYS A 151 45.90 -0.23 59.50
C LYS A 151 47.38 -0.27 59.07
N GLY A 152 47.82 0.61 58.17
CA GLY A 152 49.20 0.67 57.72
C GLY A 152 49.62 -0.54 56.88
N ALA A 153 48.71 -1.07 56.07
CA ALA A 153 48.99 -2.17 55.15
C ALA A 153 50.09 -1.80 54.13
N ASP A 154 50.74 -2.82 53.57
CA ASP A 154 51.80 -2.63 52.58
C ASP A 154 51.28 -1.86 51.34
N ALA A 155 52.12 -0.98 50.78
CA ALA A 155 51.76 -0.13 49.65
C ALA A 155 51.27 -0.93 48.43
N ARG A 156 51.77 -2.16 48.22
CA ARG A 156 51.32 -3.04 47.13
C ARG A 156 49.91 -3.58 47.38
N GLN A 157 49.54 -3.86 48.62
CA GLN A 157 48.18 -4.26 48.98
C GLN A 157 47.19 -3.11 48.75
N VAL A 158 47.55 -1.89 49.16
CA VAL A 158 46.76 -0.68 48.93
C VAL A 158 46.59 -0.42 47.43
N ALA A 159 47.68 -0.49 46.65
CA ALA A 159 47.62 -0.32 45.20
C ALA A 159 46.77 -1.39 44.50
N LEU A 160 46.88 -2.65 44.94
CA LEU A 160 46.05 -3.74 44.41
C LEU A 160 44.57 -3.49 44.68
N ALA A 161 44.21 -3.03 45.89
CA ALA A 161 42.84 -2.76 46.29
C ALA A 161 42.24 -1.57 45.52
N ALA A 162 43.01 -0.50 45.33
CA ALA A 162 42.60 0.64 44.51
C ALA A 162 42.35 0.23 43.05
N ARG A 163 43.21 -0.63 42.48
CA ARG A 163 43.04 -1.15 41.12
C ARG A 163 41.77 -1.98 40.96
N GLN A 164 41.34 -2.71 41.99
CA GLN A 164 40.09 -3.48 41.95
C GLN A 164 38.85 -2.59 41.77
N ILE A 165 38.83 -1.43 42.43
CA ILE A 165 37.72 -0.47 42.28
C ILE A 165 37.59 -0.01 40.82
N ALA A 166 38.72 0.37 40.21
CA ALA A 166 38.74 0.76 38.80
C ALA A 166 38.38 -0.39 37.84
N LEU A 167 38.65 -1.64 38.21
CA LEU A 167 38.24 -2.81 37.42
C LEU A 167 36.72 -2.98 37.42
N ILE A 168 36.04 -2.78 38.54
CA ILE A 168 34.56 -2.88 38.61
C ILE A 168 33.93 -1.91 37.62
N GLU A 169 34.33 -0.64 37.65
CA GLU A 169 33.80 0.39 36.73
C GLU A 169 34.11 0.09 35.26
N ARG A 170 35.30 -0.47 34.98
CA ARG A 170 35.68 -0.85 33.63
C ARG A 170 34.87 -2.02 33.12
N ILE A 171 34.59 -3.01 33.96
CA ILE A 171 33.77 -4.17 33.64
C ILE A 171 32.36 -3.73 33.29
N THR A 172 31.71 -2.94 34.15
CA THR A 172 30.32 -2.49 33.93
C THR A 172 30.21 -1.63 32.67
N LYS A 173 31.07 -0.62 32.52
CA LYS A 173 31.09 0.23 31.32
C LYS A 173 31.31 -0.54 30.02
N ASN A 174 32.12 -1.60 30.06
CA ASN A 174 32.33 -2.44 28.89
C ASN A 174 31.14 -3.34 28.62
N LEU A 175 30.50 -3.89 29.66
CA LEU A 175 29.29 -4.67 29.51
C LEU A 175 28.17 -3.83 28.88
N ASP A 176 27.96 -2.59 29.32
CA ASP A 176 26.97 -1.68 28.72
C ASP A 176 27.18 -1.48 27.22
N LYS A 177 28.45 -1.42 26.78
CA LYS A 177 28.77 -1.31 25.34
C LYS A 177 28.41 -2.55 24.55
N VAL A 178 28.57 -3.74 25.15
CA VAL A 178 28.16 -5.02 24.54
C VAL A 178 26.64 -5.06 24.40
N MET A 179 25.94 -4.62 25.44
CA MET A 179 24.47 -4.61 25.50
C MET A 179 23.84 -3.57 24.55
N GLN A 180 24.58 -2.48 24.25
CA GLN A 180 24.19 -1.48 23.25
C GLN A 180 24.51 -1.88 21.79
N GLY A 181 25.03 -3.09 21.53
CA GLY A 181 25.27 -3.58 20.18
C GLY A 181 26.37 -2.86 19.39
N LYS A 182 27.42 -2.39 20.06
CA LYS A 182 28.52 -1.64 19.42
C LYS A 182 29.51 -2.57 18.69
N VAL A 183 30.10 -2.06 17.60
CA VAL A 183 30.95 -2.75 16.61
C VAL A 183 32.16 -3.52 17.18
N GLU A 184 32.55 -3.25 18.43
CA GLU A 184 33.70 -3.91 19.09
C GLU A 184 33.28 -4.99 20.11
N ALA A 185 32.03 -5.47 20.05
CA ALA A 185 31.48 -6.37 21.07
C ALA A 185 32.38 -7.58 21.38
N VAL A 186 32.96 -8.26 20.38
CA VAL A 186 33.86 -9.42 20.60
C VAL A 186 35.07 -9.07 21.48
N ALA A 187 35.83 -8.03 21.11
CA ALA A 187 37.01 -7.62 21.86
C ALA A 187 36.66 -7.07 23.26
N VAL A 188 35.47 -6.47 23.40
CA VAL A 188 34.93 -5.96 24.66
C VAL A 188 34.50 -7.11 25.58
N ILE A 189 33.81 -8.13 25.06
CA ILE A 189 33.41 -9.37 25.76
C ILE A 189 34.63 -10.07 26.34
N GLU A 190 35.67 -10.28 25.53
CA GLU A 190 36.91 -10.90 26.04
C GLU A 190 37.57 -10.07 27.15
N ARG A 191 37.54 -8.73 27.03
CA ARG A 191 38.10 -7.83 28.04
C ARG A 191 37.33 -7.93 29.34
N VAL A 192 36.00 -7.97 29.28
CA VAL A 192 35.14 -8.20 30.45
C VAL A 192 35.53 -9.50 31.14
N GLY A 193 35.61 -10.62 30.41
CA GLY A 193 36.01 -11.92 30.99
C GLY A 193 37.39 -11.89 31.65
N ARG A 194 38.39 -11.28 30.99
CA ARG A 194 39.75 -11.14 31.56
C ARG A 194 39.79 -10.26 32.81
N ASP A 195 38.98 -9.19 32.83
CA ASP A 195 38.91 -8.25 33.95
C ASP A 195 38.23 -8.90 35.16
N THR A 196 37.12 -9.61 34.95
CA THR A 196 36.44 -10.42 35.98
C THR A 196 37.39 -11.46 36.57
N ALA A 197 38.10 -12.22 35.72
CA ALA A 197 39.08 -13.20 36.19
C ALA A 197 40.25 -12.55 36.95
N SER A 198 40.66 -11.34 36.56
CA SER A 198 41.70 -10.58 37.27
C SER A 198 41.25 -10.12 38.65
N PHE A 199 39.98 -9.77 38.80
CA PHE A 199 39.40 -9.40 40.08
C PHE A 199 39.37 -10.60 41.04
N GLY A 200 38.88 -11.75 40.58
CA GLY A 200 38.89 -12.98 41.37
C GLY A 200 40.31 -13.39 41.83
N ARG A 201 41.30 -13.31 40.93
CA ARG A 201 42.71 -13.54 41.30
C ARG A 201 43.22 -12.57 42.37
N ALA A 202 42.82 -11.30 42.32
CA ALA A 202 43.23 -10.33 43.33
C ALA A 202 42.66 -10.63 44.71
N LEU A 203 41.40 -11.08 44.79
CA LEU A 203 40.82 -11.56 46.06
C LEU A 203 41.60 -12.75 46.62
N ASP A 204 42.01 -13.68 45.77
CA ASP A 204 42.86 -14.80 46.16
C ASP A 204 44.24 -14.36 46.66
N ILE A 205 44.85 -13.35 46.04
CA ILE A 205 46.10 -12.74 46.50
C ILE A 205 45.93 -12.09 47.88
N PHE A 206 44.82 -11.41 48.15
CA PHE A 206 44.57 -10.86 49.49
C PHE A 206 44.44 -11.95 50.57
N LYS A 207 43.88 -13.11 50.23
CA LYS A 207 43.73 -14.24 51.18
C LYS A 207 45.04 -15.02 51.40
N LYS A 208 45.75 -15.34 50.32
CA LYS A 208 46.88 -16.29 50.33
C LYS A 208 48.25 -15.61 50.26
N GLY A 209 48.30 -14.35 49.82
CA GLY A 209 49.52 -13.68 49.41
C GLY A 209 49.98 -14.12 48.01
N ASP A 210 50.94 -13.37 47.47
CA ASP A 210 51.65 -13.67 46.22
C ASP A 210 53.15 -13.38 46.43
N PRO A 211 53.95 -14.41 46.76
CA PRO A 211 55.39 -14.25 46.98
C PRO A 211 56.13 -13.75 45.74
N ALA A 212 55.68 -14.12 44.53
CA ALA A 212 56.32 -13.71 43.28
C ALA A 212 56.14 -12.20 43.01
N LYS A 213 55.05 -11.60 43.49
CA LYS A 213 54.82 -10.14 43.47
C LYS A 213 55.20 -9.45 44.78
N GLY A 214 55.70 -10.20 45.76
CA GLY A 214 56.02 -9.73 47.11
C GLY A 214 54.82 -9.06 47.79
N ILE A 215 53.64 -9.65 47.66
CA ILE A 215 52.41 -9.21 48.34
C ILE A 215 52.11 -10.22 49.45
N ALA A 216 52.13 -9.78 50.70
CA ALA A 216 51.76 -10.62 51.84
C ALA A 216 50.23 -10.85 51.90
N PRO A 217 49.75 -11.92 52.55
CA PRO A 217 48.33 -12.08 52.85
C PRO A 217 47.84 -11.00 53.83
N VAL A 218 46.56 -10.67 53.76
CA VAL A 218 45.90 -9.79 54.72
C VAL A 218 45.62 -10.57 56.01
N THR A 219 46.05 -10.05 57.15
CA THR A 219 45.92 -10.70 58.46
C THR A 219 45.01 -9.96 59.44
N ASP A 220 44.71 -8.68 59.18
CA ASP A 220 43.86 -7.87 60.06
C ASP A 220 42.41 -8.42 60.09
N PRO A 221 41.82 -8.68 61.27
CA PRO A 221 40.48 -9.27 61.38
C PRO A 221 39.36 -8.43 60.75
N ASP A 222 39.44 -7.09 60.85
CA ASP A 222 38.44 -6.19 60.25
C ASP A 222 38.51 -6.27 58.72
N ALA A 223 39.74 -6.21 58.19
CA ALA A 223 39.99 -6.33 56.75
C ALA A 223 39.56 -7.70 56.19
N LEU A 224 39.75 -8.79 56.94
CA LEU A 224 39.31 -10.13 56.54
C LEU A 224 37.77 -10.24 56.46
N LYS A 225 37.04 -9.60 57.38
CA LYS A 225 35.57 -9.55 57.35
C LYS A 225 35.06 -8.77 56.14
N GLU A 226 35.69 -7.64 55.82
CA GLU A 226 35.39 -6.84 54.64
C GLU A 226 35.72 -7.60 53.36
N LEU A 227 36.86 -8.31 53.31
CA LEU A 227 37.25 -9.15 52.18
C LEU A 227 36.24 -10.27 51.89
N LYS A 228 35.71 -10.94 52.92
CA LYS A 228 34.64 -11.96 52.77
C LYS A 228 33.35 -11.35 52.22
N THR A 229 33.04 -10.11 52.60
CA THR A 229 31.89 -9.38 52.07
C THR A 229 32.07 -9.08 50.59
N ILE A 230 33.26 -8.64 50.19
CA ILE A 230 33.62 -8.41 48.78
C ILE A 230 33.54 -9.71 47.99
N GLU A 231 34.07 -10.82 48.51
CA GLU A 231 34.03 -12.13 47.85
C GLU A 231 32.59 -12.58 47.58
N THR A 232 31.70 -12.41 48.56
CA THR A 232 30.28 -12.77 48.39
C THR A 232 29.60 -11.91 47.31
N ALA A 233 29.81 -10.59 47.35
CA ALA A 233 29.25 -9.67 46.36
C ALA A 233 29.84 -9.90 44.96
N PHE A 234 31.15 -10.18 44.88
CA PHE A 234 31.84 -10.46 43.63
C PHE A 234 31.39 -11.78 43.01
N ASN A 235 31.13 -12.83 43.81
CA ASN A 235 30.66 -14.10 43.27
C ASN A 235 29.30 -13.95 42.57
N GLN A 236 28.36 -13.22 43.18
CA GLN A 236 27.06 -12.90 42.56
C GLN A 236 27.25 -12.07 41.27
N PHE A 237 28.11 -11.06 41.32
CA PHE A 237 28.43 -10.22 40.17
C PHE A 237 29.10 -11.01 39.02
N SER A 238 30.03 -11.90 39.35
CA SER A 238 30.73 -12.76 38.39
C SER A 238 29.80 -13.81 37.77
N GLU A 239 28.85 -14.33 38.53
CA GLU A 239 27.84 -15.27 38.02
C GLU A 239 26.93 -14.59 37.00
N ALA A 240 26.42 -13.38 37.30
CA ALA A 240 25.63 -12.60 36.37
C ALA A 240 26.40 -12.26 35.08
N ILE A 241 27.68 -11.89 35.19
CA ILE A 241 28.56 -11.69 34.03
C ILE A 241 28.74 -12.99 33.25
N GLY A 242 28.94 -14.12 33.94
CA GLY A 242 29.08 -15.44 33.33
C GLY A 242 27.89 -15.77 32.42
N GLN A 243 26.65 -15.52 32.89
CA GLN A 243 25.44 -15.75 32.09
C GLN A 243 25.43 -14.93 30.79
N VAL A 244 25.92 -13.68 30.80
CA VAL A 244 26.05 -12.85 29.59
C VAL A 244 27.14 -13.39 28.66
N LEU A 245 28.29 -13.79 29.22
CA LEU A 245 29.42 -14.31 28.45
C LEU A 245 29.07 -15.66 27.79
N ASP A 246 28.35 -16.54 28.48
CA ASP A 246 27.92 -17.84 27.97
C ASP A 246 26.96 -17.70 26.78
N ARG A 247 26.09 -16.67 26.82
CA ARG A 247 25.14 -16.34 25.74
C ARG A 247 25.69 -15.33 24.73
N SER A 248 26.97 -14.97 24.83
CA SER A 248 27.56 -13.90 24.03
C SER A 248 27.58 -14.20 22.53
N GLY A 249 27.76 -15.47 22.14
CA GLY A 249 27.69 -15.90 20.74
C GLY A 249 26.31 -15.62 20.13
N GLU A 250 25.24 -15.95 20.85
CA GLU A 250 23.87 -15.71 20.41
C GLU A 250 23.54 -14.22 20.29
N LEU A 251 24.04 -13.40 21.22
CA LEU A 251 23.92 -11.94 21.16
C LEU A 251 24.66 -11.36 19.96
N LEU A 252 25.88 -11.82 19.71
CA LEU A 252 26.70 -11.40 18.57
C LEU A 252 26.05 -11.78 17.23
N ASP A 253 25.48 -12.99 17.13
CA ASP A 253 24.75 -13.44 15.95
C ASP A 253 23.53 -12.56 15.65
N ALA A 254 22.74 -12.23 16.68
CA ALA A 254 21.58 -11.34 16.55
C ALA A 254 22.01 -9.93 16.11
N GLN A 255 23.07 -9.39 16.71
CA GLN A 255 23.63 -8.08 16.34
C GLN A 255 24.18 -8.05 14.90
N ALA A 256 24.85 -9.11 14.48
CA ALA A 256 25.32 -9.27 13.10
C ALA A 256 24.15 -9.31 12.11
N ALA A 257 23.07 -10.04 12.45
CA ALA A 257 21.86 -10.09 11.65
C ALA A 257 21.19 -8.71 11.52
N ALA A 258 21.06 -7.95 12.62
CA ALA A 258 20.52 -6.60 12.58
C ALA A 258 21.36 -5.65 11.73
N ARG A 259 22.69 -5.76 11.79
CA ARG A 259 23.60 -4.98 10.94
C ARG A 259 23.44 -5.33 9.46
N ASN A 260 23.28 -6.61 9.14
CA ASN A 260 23.01 -7.04 7.77
C ASN A 260 21.66 -6.49 7.26
N ILE A 261 20.63 -6.46 8.09
CA ILE A 261 19.34 -5.85 7.76
C ILE A 261 19.52 -4.36 7.46
N LEU A 262 20.19 -3.61 8.34
CA LEU A 262 20.47 -2.18 8.13
C LEU A 262 21.25 -1.89 6.84
N ASN A 263 22.29 -2.68 6.57
CA ASN A 263 23.11 -2.47 5.37
C ASN A 263 22.35 -2.80 4.07
N ARG A 264 21.34 -3.69 4.13
CA ARG A 264 20.57 -4.13 2.96
C ARG A 264 19.25 -3.39 2.80
N SER A 265 18.74 -2.74 3.85
CA SER A 265 17.44 -2.06 3.83
C SER A 265 17.39 -0.93 2.81
N GLU A 266 18.48 -0.19 2.60
CA GLU A 266 18.54 0.85 1.55
C GLU A 266 18.32 0.26 0.15
N GLY A 267 18.92 -0.91 -0.11
CA GLY A 267 18.76 -1.62 -1.38
C GLY A 267 17.34 -2.16 -1.59
N LEU A 268 16.73 -2.72 -0.55
CA LEU A 268 15.34 -3.18 -0.59
C LEU A 268 14.36 -2.00 -0.79
N PHE A 269 14.60 -0.88 -0.10
CA PHE A 269 13.81 0.34 -0.26
C PHE A 269 13.86 0.86 -1.70
N ALA A 270 15.05 0.93 -2.29
CA ALA A 270 15.23 1.35 -3.68
C ALA A 270 14.58 0.36 -4.68
N ALA A 271 14.53 -0.93 -4.36
CA ALA A 271 13.81 -1.92 -5.16
C ALA A 271 12.28 -1.72 -5.06
N ALA A 272 11.74 -1.50 -3.86
CA ALA A 272 10.33 -1.19 -3.66
C ALA A 272 9.91 0.10 -4.38
N GLN A 273 10.75 1.14 -4.37
CA GLN A 273 10.51 2.38 -5.10
C GLN A 273 10.49 2.19 -6.62
N ARG A 274 11.37 1.34 -7.16
CA ARG A 274 11.35 0.96 -8.58
C ARG A 274 10.09 0.17 -8.93
N LEU A 275 9.65 -0.73 -8.05
CA LEU A 275 8.40 -1.47 -8.21
C LEU A 275 7.18 -0.53 -8.24
N GLU A 276 7.10 0.44 -7.32
CA GLU A 276 6.06 1.46 -7.34
C GLU A 276 6.06 2.27 -8.66
N SER A 277 7.26 2.69 -9.10
CA SER A 277 7.44 3.42 -10.36
C SER A 277 7.01 2.59 -11.57
N ALA A 278 7.29 1.28 -11.57
CA ALA A 278 6.87 0.37 -12.63
C ALA A 278 5.34 0.25 -12.72
N TYR A 279 4.63 0.22 -11.58
CA TYR A 279 3.16 0.29 -11.56
C TYR A 279 2.63 1.64 -12.07
N GLU A 280 3.35 2.75 -11.83
CA GLU A 280 2.98 4.06 -12.36
C GLU A 280 3.15 4.14 -13.89
N GLU A 281 4.24 3.59 -14.42
CA GLU A 281 4.48 3.54 -15.87
C GLU A 281 3.47 2.65 -16.60
N LEU A 282 3.06 1.54 -15.98
CA LEU A 282 2.02 0.65 -16.52
C LEU A 282 0.70 1.39 -16.76
N ALA A 283 0.35 2.32 -15.88
CA ALA A 283 -0.85 3.15 -16.02
C ALA A 283 -0.72 4.14 -17.20
N LYS A 284 0.49 4.61 -17.51
CA LYS A 284 0.77 5.61 -18.57
C LYS A 284 0.87 4.99 -19.97
N ALA A 285 1.39 3.77 -20.10
CA ALA A 285 1.66 3.12 -21.39
C ALA A 285 0.41 2.52 -22.10
N ARG A 286 -0.79 2.69 -21.55
CA ARG A 286 -1.98 1.95 -21.99
C ARG A 286 -2.63 2.52 -23.26
N ILE A 287 -2.83 1.66 -24.26
CA ILE A 287 -3.58 1.96 -25.51
C ILE A 287 -5.08 2.22 -25.21
N VAL A 288 -5.68 1.41 -24.33
CA VAL A 288 -7.05 1.60 -23.81
C VAL A 288 -7.00 2.55 -22.62
N SER A 289 -6.79 3.83 -22.88
CA SER A 289 -6.78 4.90 -21.88
C SER A 289 -8.17 5.54 -21.74
N PRO A 290 -8.43 6.32 -20.67
CA PRO A 290 -9.64 7.15 -20.57
C PRO A 290 -9.90 8.01 -21.81
N ASN A 291 -8.83 8.39 -22.54
CA ASN A 291 -8.90 9.17 -23.76
C ASN A 291 -9.63 8.44 -24.90
N LEU A 292 -9.53 7.10 -24.97
CA LEU A 292 -10.29 6.31 -25.93
C LEU A 292 -11.79 6.36 -25.60
N GLY A 293 -12.14 6.30 -24.31
CA GLY A 293 -13.52 6.50 -23.84
C GLY A 293 -14.06 7.88 -24.22
N TYR A 294 -13.27 8.95 -24.03
CA TYR A 294 -13.63 10.30 -24.45
C TYR A 294 -13.76 10.44 -25.98
N ALA A 295 -12.86 9.81 -26.76
CA ALA A 295 -12.94 9.81 -28.22
C ALA A 295 -14.21 9.09 -28.72
N LEU A 296 -14.55 7.95 -28.13
CA LEU A 296 -15.80 7.23 -28.41
C LEU A 296 -17.04 8.05 -28.02
N GLY A 297 -16.98 8.75 -26.88
CA GLY A 297 -18.05 9.66 -26.45
C GLY A 297 -18.24 10.85 -27.41
N ALA A 298 -17.15 11.46 -27.86
CA ALA A 298 -17.19 12.52 -28.88
C ALA A 298 -17.75 12.00 -30.21
N PHE A 299 -17.37 10.79 -30.61
CA PHE A 299 -17.91 10.14 -31.81
C PHE A 299 -19.41 9.82 -31.68
N ALA A 300 -19.86 9.35 -30.51
CA ALA A 300 -21.28 9.13 -30.23
C ALA A 300 -22.07 10.45 -30.26
N LEU A 301 -21.52 11.53 -29.72
CA LEU A 301 -22.12 12.87 -29.80
C LEU A 301 -22.22 13.36 -31.24
N PHE A 302 -21.18 13.14 -32.05
CA PHE A 302 -21.21 13.45 -33.47
C PHE A 302 -22.31 12.66 -34.21
N LEU A 303 -22.46 11.36 -33.93
CA LEU A 303 -23.53 10.53 -34.49
C LEU A 303 -24.93 11.02 -34.05
N LEU A 304 -25.10 11.45 -32.80
CA LEU A 304 -26.34 12.04 -32.30
C LEU A 304 -26.70 13.33 -33.04
N LEU A 305 -25.74 14.23 -33.23
CA LEU A 305 -25.95 15.47 -33.98
C LEU A 305 -26.30 15.18 -35.45
N LEU A 306 -25.60 14.24 -36.09
CA LEU A 306 -25.89 13.82 -37.47
C LEU A 306 -27.29 13.21 -37.59
N MET A 307 -27.70 12.41 -36.61
CA MET A 307 -29.04 11.82 -36.57
C MET A 307 -30.13 12.89 -36.36
N GLY A 308 -29.91 13.82 -35.44
CA GLY A 308 -30.80 14.97 -35.22
C GLY A 308 -30.95 15.81 -36.49
N TYR A 309 -29.83 16.11 -37.17
CA TYR A 309 -29.84 16.80 -38.46
C TYR A 309 -30.63 16.04 -39.53
N ARG A 310 -30.41 14.73 -39.68
CA ARG A 310 -31.16 13.89 -40.63
C ARG A 310 -32.66 13.87 -40.33
N LEU A 311 -33.05 13.75 -39.06
CA LEU A 311 -34.45 13.76 -38.65
C LEU A 311 -35.11 15.09 -38.97
N VAL A 312 -34.47 16.21 -38.65
CA VAL A 312 -35.00 17.55 -38.95
C VAL A 312 -35.12 17.76 -40.46
N THR A 313 -34.11 17.38 -41.25
CA THR A 313 -34.16 17.51 -42.71
C THR A 313 -35.28 16.67 -43.33
N VAL A 314 -35.43 15.41 -42.91
CA VAL A 314 -36.52 14.55 -43.40
C VAL A 314 -37.89 15.07 -42.94
N ALA A 315 -38.02 15.55 -41.70
CA ALA A 315 -39.25 16.15 -41.21
C ALA A 315 -39.64 17.40 -41.99
N ARG A 316 -38.67 18.28 -42.32
CA ARG A 316 -38.90 19.46 -43.16
C ARG A 316 -39.36 19.10 -44.57
N LEU A 317 -38.75 18.09 -45.20
CA LEU A 317 -39.16 17.62 -46.53
C LEU A 317 -40.58 17.04 -46.52
N ARG A 318 -40.94 16.25 -45.51
CA ARG A 318 -42.30 15.71 -45.36
C ARG A 318 -43.33 16.82 -45.11
N ALA A 319 -42.99 17.80 -44.28
CA ALA A 319 -43.85 18.96 -44.04
C ALA A 319 -44.07 19.76 -45.33
N ALA A 320 -43.02 20.00 -46.12
CA ALA A 320 -43.13 20.69 -47.41
C ALA A 320 -43.99 19.92 -48.42
N ALA A 321 -43.84 18.59 -48.49
CA ALA A 321 -44.67 17.74 -49.35
C ALA A 321 -46.15 17.79 -48.93
N ALA A 322 -46.45 17.70 -47.63
CA ALA A 322 -47.81 17.80 -47.12
C ALA A 322 -48.46 19.17 -47.37
N THR A 323 -47.68 20.26 -47.26
CA THR A 323 -48.19 21.61 -47.58
C THR A 323 -48.50 21.75 -49.06
N GLU A 324 -47.69 21.17 -49.95
CA GLU A 324 -47.92 21.21 -51.39
C GLU A 324 -49.15 20.37 -51.79
N GLU A 325 -49.31 19.19 -51.18
CA GLU A 325 -50.51 18.37 -51.37
C GLU A 325 -51.77 19.08 -50.88
N THR A 326 -51.70 19.73 -49.72
CA THR A 326 -52.81 20.54 -49.19
C THR A 326 -53.16 21.69 -50.12
N ARG A 327 -52.14 22.39 -50.65
CA ARG A 327 -52.33 23.49 -51.62
C ARG A 327 -53.03 22.98 -52.89
N ARG A 328 -52.57 21.86 -53.46
CA ARG A 328 -53.19 21.25 -54.65
C ARG A 328 -54.63 20.83 -54.38
N ASN A 329 -54.91 20.27 -53.19
CA ASN A 329 -56.27 19.91 -52.79
C ASN A 329 -57.17 21.15 -52.67
N GLN A 330 -56.66 22.25 -52.10
CA GLN A 330 -57.40 23.51 -52.01
C GLN A 330 -57.66 24.12 -53.39
N GLU A 331 -56.68 24.12 -54.29
CA GLU A 331 -56.86 24.58 -55.67
C GLU A 331 -57.90 23.76 -56.43
N ALA A 332 -57.88 22.43 -56.28
CA ALA A 332 -58.87 21.54 -56.87
C ALA A 332 -60.28 21.77 -56.30
N ILE A 333 -60.41 22.12 -55.01
CA ILE A 333 -61.68 22.50 -54.38
C ILE A 333 -62.17 23.84 -54.92
N LEU A 334 -61.31 24.87 -55.02
CA LEU A 334 -61.70 26.18 -55.54
C LEU A 334 -62.11 26.12 -57.01
N HIS A 335 -61.38 25.35 -57.83
CA HIS A 335 -61.74 25.12 -59.22
C HIS A 335 -63.09 24.41 -59.36
N LEU A 336 -63.33 23.36 -58.56
CA LEU A 336 -64.62 22.68 -58.55
C LEU A 336 -65.74 23.61 -58.08
N LEU A 337 -65.49 24.45 -57.05
CA LEU A 337 -66.46 25.43 -56.56
C LEU A 337 -66.88 26.40 -57.67
N ASP A 338 -65.93 26.87 -58.48
CA ASP A 338 -66.19 27.74 -59.62
C ASP A 338 -67.01 27.03 -60.71
N GLU A 339 -66.63 25.79 -61.07
CA GLU A 339 -67.36 24.98 -62.05
C GLU A 339 -68.81 24.68 -61.61
N ILE A 340 -69.03 24.52 -60.30
CA ILE A 340 -70.34 24.24 -59.70
C ILE A 340 -71.17 25.51 -59.47
N SER A 341 -70.53 26.68 -59.35
CA SER A 341 -71.20 27.95 -59.04
C SER A 341 -72.35 28.29 -60.00
N GLY A 342 -72.21 27.96 -61.30
CA GLY A 342 -73.25 28.18 -62.31
C GLY A 342 -74.57 27.43 -62.04
N LEU A 343 -74.56 26.36 -61.23
CA LEU A 343 -75.79 25.68 -60.82
C LEU A 343 -76.62 26.52 -59.84
N ALA A 344 -75.99 27.35 -59.00
CA ALA A 344 -76.70 28.25 -58.08
C ALA A 344 -77.58 29.26 -58.83
N GLU A 345 -77.27 29.52 -60.11
CA GLU A 345 -78.03 30.37 -61.03
C GLU A 345 -79.09 29.60 -61.85
N GLY A 346 -79.21 28.28 -61.64
CA GLY A 346 -80.18 27.41 -62.30
C GLY A 346 -79.74 26.88 -63.67
N ASP A 347 -78.48 27.09 -64.08
CA ASP A 347 -77.97 26.58 -65.35
C ASP A 347 -77.60 25.10 -65.26
N LEU A 348 -78.57 24.25 -65.56
CA LEU A 348 -78.38 22.81 -65.64
C LEU A 348 -77.60 22.39 -66.89
N THR A 349 -77.17 23.30 -67.79
CA THR A 349 -76.51 22.92 -69.04
C THR A 349 -75.06 22.48 -68.87
N ARG A 350 -74.37 23.02 -67.86
CA ARG A 350 -72.96 22.76 -67.55
C ARG A 350 -72.74 21.48 -66.76
N LYS A 351 -71.56 20.89 -66.92
CA LYS A 351 -71.06 19.74 -66.16
C LYS A 351 -69.71 20.10 -65.55
N ALA A 352 -69.46 19.66 -64.33
CA ALA A 352 -68.16 19.77 -63.67
C ALA A 352 -67.16 18.80 -64.31
N THR A 353 -65.88 19.19 -64.38
CA THR A 353 -64.82 18.39 -65.00
C THR A 353 -64.35 17.31 -64.02
N VAL A 354 -64.47 16.03 -64.40
CA VAL A 354 -63.97 14.92 -63.57
C VAL A 354 -62.46 14.81 -63.75
N THR A 355 -61.71 15.17 -62.70
CA THR A 355 -60.25 15.06 -62.65
C THR A 355 -59.82 13.95 -61.68
N GLU A 356 -58.56 13.50 -61.74
CA GLU A 356 -57.99 12.53 -60.78
C GLU A 356 -57.72 13.12 -59.38
N ALA A 357 -58.03 14.40 -59.14
CA ALA A 357 -57.86 15.04 -57.84
C ALA A 357 -58.91 14.57 -56.81
N ILE A 358 -58.73 14.93 -55.54
CA ILE A 358 -59.64 14.54 -54.44
C ILE A 358 -61.10 14.96 -54.66
N THR A 359 -61.33 15.98 -55.50
CA THR A 359 -62.64 16.49 -55.88
C THR A 359 -63.29 15.73 -57.04
N GLY A 360 -62.60 14.80 -57.69
CA GLY A 360 -63.11 14.05 -58.85
C GLY A 360 -64.37 13.24 -58.56
N ALA A 361 -64.40 12.52 -57.44
CA ALA A 361 -65.60 11.78 -57.02
C ALA A 361 -66.77 12.71 -56.64
N ILE A 362 -66.47 13.92 -56.14
CA ILE A 362 -67.47 14.94 -55.83
C ILE A 362 -68.02 15.52 -57.14
N ALA A 363 -67.17 15.80 -58.13
CA ALA A 363 -67.58 16.27 -59.46
C ALA A 363 -68.48 15.25 -60.17
N ASP A 364 -68.16 13.96 -60.07
CA ASP A 364 -68.97 12.89 -60.67
C ASP A 364 -70.34 12.75 -59.99
N ALA A 365 -70.37 12.71 -58.64
CA ALA A 365 -71.62 12.71 -57.88
C ALA A 365 -72.49 13.94 -58.16
N PHE A 366 -71.85 15.11 -58.35
CA PHE A 366 -72.53 16.35 -58.70
C PHE A 366 -73.13 16.33 -60.11
N ASN A 367 -72.37 15.85 -61.10
CA ASN A 367 -72.87 15.66 -62.47
C ASN A 367 -74.06 14.69 -62.52
N TYR A 368 -74.00 13.61 -61.73
CA TYR A 368 -75.10 12.67 -61.61
C TYR A 368 -76.37 13.33 -61.02
N ALA A 369 -76.21 14.20 -60.03
CA ALA A 369 -77.32 14.98 -59.46
C ALA A 369 -77.93 15.94 -60.50
N ILE A 370 -77.11 16.66 -61.29
CA ILE A 370 -77.60 17.52 -62.38
C ILE A 370 -78.38 16.72 -63.42
N ASP A 371 -77.87 15.57 -63.85
CA ASP A 371 -78.55 14.74 -64.84
C ASP A 371 -79.87 14.17 -64.28
N SER A 372 -79.94 13.89 -62.98
CA SER A 372 -81.17 13.50 -62.29
C SER A 372 -82.20 14.65 -62.22
N LEU A 373 -81.75 15.88 -61.90
CA LEU A 373 -82.59 17.08 -61.90
C LEU A 373 -83.11 17.43 -63.30
N ARG A 374 -82.27 17.33 -64.34
CA ARG A 374 -82.69 17.49 -65.75
C ARG A 374 -83.78 16.50 -66.13
N ARG A 375 -83.64 15.23 -65.73
CA ARG A 375 -84.66 14.20 -65.97
C ARG A 375 -85.97 14.56 -65.27
N LEU A 376 -85.91 15.05 -64.03
CA LEU A 376 -87.08 15.52 -63.27
C LEU A 376 -87.77 16.70 -63.98
N VAL A 377 -87.02 17.75 -64.34
CA VAL A 377 -87.54 18.93 -65.05
C VAL A 377 -88.11 18.56 -66.43
N SER A 378 -87.42 17.70 -67.20
CA SER A 378 -87.93 17.19 -68.48
C SER A 378 -89.21 16.36 -68.34
N THR A 379 -89.36 15.64 -67.23
CA THR A 379 -90.57 14.87 -66.93
C THR A 379 -91.73 15.80 -66.54
N ILE A 380 -91.45 16.85 -65.75
CA ILE A 380 -92.42 17.90 -65.42
C ILE A 380 -92.87 18.65 -66.68
N ASN A 381 -91.95 19.05 -67.56
CA ASN A 381 -92.27 19.80 -68.78
C ASN A 381 -93.12 18.97 -69.76
N ARG A 382 -92.89 17.66 -69.84
CA ARG A 382 -93.71 16.74 -70.65
C ARG A 382 -95.08 16.41 -70.02
N GLY A 383 -95.27 16.70 -68.74
CA GLY A 383 -96.56 16.57 -68.05
C GLY A 383 -97.36 17.88 -67.99
N ALA A 384 -96.81 18.98 -68.50
CA ALA A 384 -97.42 20.31 -68.54
C ALA A 384 -97.88 20.74 -69.95
N GLU A 385 -97.60 19.93 -70.97
CA GLU A 385 -98.34 19.88 -72.26
C GLU A 385 -99.51 18.89 -72.12
#